data_AF-A0A7W1JNY8-F1
#
_entry.id   AF-A0A7W1JNY8-F1
#
_cell.length_a   1.000
_cell.length_b   1.000
_cell.length_c   1.000
_cell.angle_alpha   90.00
_cell.angle_beta   90.00
_cell.angle_gamma   90.00
#
_symmetry.space_group_name_H-M   'P 1'
#
loop_
_entity.id
_entity.type
_entity.pdbx_description
1 polymer ?
#
loop_
_entity_poly.entity_id
_entity_poly.type
_entity_poly.pdbx_seq_one_letter_code
_entity_poly.pdbx_strand_id
1 'polypeptide(L)'
;MKRFRLILREQGKAREMGGEEMSIAVQIVYNIFMNALEAGASDIHLQPERDQLKIRFRLDGELTDNGQLPPETAANVLARIKLAAGMHIDERREPQDGRVDMEYETRKLSARCSVIPSLNGEKVVLRILDPAAMRVDLAKLGMSLEVMEKWSKALESPYGMLLVTGPTGSGKTSTLYASLQNFDRRRRNIVTVEDPIEYEFADSVTQVQVTEKMGFPKVMRTFLRQDPDVMMVGEIRDPESLDIAIQAALTGHLVLTTLHTNNAVETVGRMFDMNAEPYLVSAVTVAIMAQRLVRLNCPKCREPFTPTDDEFVSLGFEPGQKIDGTFLRGIGCS
;
A
#
# COMPACT_ATOMS: atom_id res chain seq x y z
N MET A 1 -9.72 -26.71 -12.16
CA MET A 1 -8.59 -25.99 -11.53
C MET A 1 -9.08 -25.51 -10.17
N LYS A 2 -8.34 -25.71 -9.07
CA LYS A 2 -8.79 -25.25 -7.73
C LYS A 2 -8.89 -23.72 -7.74
N ARG A 3 -9.94 -23.16 -7.15
CA ARG A 3 -10.20 -21.70 -7.12
C ARG A 3 -9.22 -20.95 -6.21
N PHE A 4 -8.65 -21.63 -5.22
CA PHE A 4 -7.68 -21.06 -4.29
C PHE A 4 -6.63 -22.11 -3.90
N ARG A 5 -5.39 -21.66 -3.68
CA ARG A 5 -4.33 -22.46 -3.07
C ARG A 5 -3.33 -21.58 -2.33
N LEU A 6 -2.85 -22.07 -1.18
CA LEU A 6 -1.69 -21.51 -0.50
C LEU A 6 -0.42 -22.21 -0.98
N ILE A 7 0.64 -21.43 -1.22
CA ILE A 7 1.90 -21.91 -1.76
C ILE A 7 2.95 -21.90 -0.64
N LEU A 8 3.45 -23.08 -0.31
CA LEU A 8 4.61 -23.25 0.57
C LEU A 8 5.89 -23.20 -0.27
N ARG A 9 6.86 -22.39 0.14
CA ARG A 9 8.20 -22.39 -0.44
C ARG A 9 9.18 -23.06 0.52
N GLU A 10 9.65 -24.24 0.15
CA GLU A 10 10.70 -24.96 0.88
C GLU A 10 11.87 -25.24 -0.06
N GLN A 11 13.07 -24.76 0.29
CA GLN A 11 14.31 -25.04 -0.44
C GLN A 11 14.21 -24.82 -1.96
N GLY A 12 13.54 -23.75 -2.39
CA GLY A 12 13.37 -23.40 -3.81
C GLY A 12 12.29 -24.17 -4.57
N LYS A 13 11.54 -25.07 -3.91
CA LYS A 13 10.37 -25.74 -4.48
C LYS A 13 9.07 -25.14 -3.96
N ALA A 14 8.16 -24.85 -4.87
CA ALA A 14 6.80 -24.42 -4.55
C ALA A 14 5.88 -25.65 -4.49
N ARG A 15 5.17 -25.83 -3.37
CA ARG A 15 4.15 -26.87 -3.20
C ARG A 15 2.86 -26.29 -2.64
N GLU A 16 1.73 -26.89 -3.00
CA GLU A 16 0.44 -26.51 -2.40
C GLU A 16 0.36 -26.99 -0.95
N MET A 17 -0.13 -26.12 -0.06
CA MET A 17 -0.41 -26.50 1.32
C MET A 17 -1.60 -27.48 1.37
N GLY A 18 -1.42 -28.63 2.02
CA GLY A 18 -2.50 -29.61 2.23
C GLY A 18 -2.51 -30.79 1.27
N GLY A 19 -1.68 -30.80 0.21
CA GLY A 19 -1.50 -31.99 -0.65
C GLY A 19 -2.80 -32.57 -1.23
N GLU A 20 -2.88 -33.89 -1.31
CA GLU A 20 -4.04 -34.64 -1.84
C GLU A 20 -5.21 -34.70 -0.84
N GLU A 21 -4.94 -34.77 0.47
CA GLU A 21 -5.95 -34.78 1.54
C GLU A 21 -5.80 -33.58 2.49
N MET A 22 -6.71 -32.61 2.38
CA MET A 22 -6.68 -31.41 3.23
C MET A 22 -7.26 -31.69 4.62
N SER A 23 -6.42 -31.59 5.65
CA SER A 23 -6.87 -31.54 7.05
C SER A 23 -7.90 -30.42 7.29
N ILE A 24 -8.78 -30.58 8.29
CA ILE A 24 -9.81 -29.59 8.66
C ILE A 24 -9.21 -28.20 8.88
N ALA A 25 -8.05 -28.11 9.55
CA ALA A 25 -7.37 -26.84 9.76
C ALA A 25 -6.95 -26.14 8.46
N VAL A 26 -6.49 -26.90 7.45
CA VAL A 26 -6.15 -26.34 6.12
C VAL A 26 -7.40 -25.83 5.42
N GLN A 27 -8.51 -26.57 5.50
CA GLN A 27 -9.79 -26.14 4.91
C GLN A 27 -10.30 -24.84 5.55
N ILE A 28 -10.19 -24.71 6.88
CA ILE A 28 -10.56 -23.47 7.58
C ILE A 28 -9.67 -22.31 7.14
N VAL A 29 -8.35 -22.50 7.07
CA VAL A 29 -7.43 -21.47 6.55
C VAL A 29 -7.86 -21.07 5.13
N TYR A 30 -8.10 -22.03 4.25
CA TYR A 30 -8.53 -21.74 2.87
C TYR A 30 -9.81 -20.91 2.84
N ASN A 31 -10.81 -21.26 3.65
CA ASN A 31 -12.06 -20.51 3.74
C ASN A 31 -11.85 -19.08 4.26
N ILE A 32 -10.97 -18.87 5.25
CA ILE A 32 -10.65 -17.53 5.76
C ILE A 32 -10.07 -16.65 4.64
N PHE A 33 -9.08 -17.16 3.90
CA PHE A 33 -8.46 -16.41 2.81
C PHE A 33 -9.42 -16.19 1.64
N MET A 34 -10.19 -17.21 1.24
CA MET A 34 -11.18 -17.06 0.17
C MET A 34 -12.24 -16.01 0.52
N ASN A 35 -12.82 -16.07 1.72
CA ASN A 35 -13.82 -15.10 2.15
C ASN A 35 -13.23 -13.68 2.20
N ALA A 36 -11.98 -13.54 2.67
CA ALA A 36 -11.30 -12.24 2.68
C ALA A 36 -11.08 -11.70 1.26
N LEU A 37 -10.67 -12.54 0.31
CA LEU A 37 -10.44 -12.16 -1.08
C LEU A 37 -11.74 -11.83 -1.82
N GLU A 38 -12.80 -12.61 -1.61
CA GLU A 38 -14.13 -12.37 -2.17
C GLU A 38 -14.74 -11.07 -1.64
N ALA A 39 -14.52 -10.76 -0.36
CA ALA A 39 -14.96 -9.51 0.26
C ALA A 39 -14.09 -8.30 -0.14
N GLY A 40 -12.95 -8.50 -0.81
CA GLY A 40 -12.02 -7.42 -1.18
C GLY A 40 -11.24 -6.86 0.02
N ALA A 41 -10.95 -7.68 1.03
CA ALA A 41 -10.25 -7.26 2.23
C ALA A 41 -8.79 -6.87 2.00
N SER A 42 -8.35 -5.82 2.69
CA SER A 42 -6.95 -5.35 2.71
C SER A 42 -6.11 -6.06 3.78
N ASP A 43 -6.70 -6.32 4.95
CA ASP A 43 -6.06 -7.05 6.04
C ASP A 43 -7.01 -8.13 6.60
N ILE A 44 -6.44 -9.28 7.01
CA ILE A 44 -7.10 -10.30 7.82
C ILE A 44 -6.54 -10.21 9.25
N HIS A 45 -7.41 -10.12 10.24
CA HIS A 45 -7.06 -10.08 11.65
C HIS A 45 -7.62 -11.30 12.36
N LEU A 46 -6.73 -12.08 12.99
CA LEU A 46 -7.06 -13.19 13.87
C LEU A 46 -6.67 -12.80 15.29
N GLN A 47 -7.68 -12.42 16.08
CA GLN A 47 -7.47 -11.90 17.43
C GLN A 47 -7.91 -12.93 18.48
N PRO A 48 -7.00 -13.40 19.34
CA PRO A 48 -7.36 -14.32 20.41
C PRO A 48 -8.09 -13.56 21.53
N GLU A 49 -9.25 -14.08 21.90
CA GLU A 49 -10.04 -13.72 23.07
C GLU A 49 -9.99 -14.89 24.07
N ARG A 50 -10.67 -14.75 25.22
CA ARG A 50 -10.57 -15.75 26.29
C ARG A 50 -11.14 -17.11 25.89
N ASP A 51 -12.20 -17.10 25.09
CA ASP A 51 -13.02 -18.27 24.75
C ASP A 51 -13.12 -18.51 23.23
N GLN A 52 -12.45 -17.70 22.42
CA GLN A 52 -12.49 -17.81 20.97
C GLN A 52 -11.32 -17.11 20.26
N LEU A 53 -11.11 -17.44 18.99
CA LEU A 53 -10.32 -16.64 18.06
C LEU A 53 -11.28 -15.87 17.16
N LYS A 54 -11.29 -14.55 17.29
CA LYS A 54 -12.12 -13.65 16.50
C LYS A 54 -11.47 -13.36 15.15
N ILE A 55 -12.24 -13.49 14.06
CA ILE A 55 -11.81 -13.26 12.69
C ILE A 55 -12.43 -11.96 12.20
N ARG A 56 -11.59 -11.01 11.78
CA ARG A 56 -12.03 -9.71 11.25
C ARG A 56 -11.30 -9.38 9.97
N PHE A 57 -11.98 -8.68 9.06
CA PHE A 57 -11.37 -8.19 7.83
C PHE A 57 -11.35 -6.67 7.85
N ARG A 58 -10.34 -6.07 7.22
CA ARG A 58 -10.33 -4.63 6.94
C ARG A 58 -10.88 -4.37 5.55
N LEU A 59 -12.11 -3.84 5.48
CA LEU A 59 -12.80 -3.46 4.25
C LEU A 59 -12.85 -1.94 4.17
N ASP A 60 -12.31 -1.36 3.10
CA ASP A 60 -12.27 0.11 2.88
C ASP A 60 -11.78 0.92 4.10
N GLY A 61 -10.80 0.39 4.82
CA GLY A 61 -10.21 1.01 6.01
C GLY A 61 -10.87 0.64 7.34
N GLU A 62 -12.08 0.09 7.34
CA GLU A 62 -12.84 -0.27 8.55
C GLU A 62 -12.73 -1.77 8.89
N LEU A 63 -12.67 -2.09 10.18
CA LEU A 63 -12.65 -3.49 10.65
C LEU A 63 -14.07 -4.02 10.79
N THR A 64 -14.35 -5.15 10.15
CA THR A 64 -15.63 -5.85 10.21
C THR A 64 -15.47 -7.25 10.80
N ASP A 65 -16.46 -7.68 11.59
CA ASP A 65 -16.49 -9.02 12.19
C ASP A 65 -16.95 -10.05 11.15
N ASN A 66 -16.15 -11.09 10.89
CA ASN A 66 -16.37 -12.04 9.79
C ASN A 66 -16.39 -13.51 10.25
N GLY A 67 -16.26 -13.76 11.55
CA GLY A 67 -16.39 -15.10 12.11
C GLY A 67 -15.61 -15.29 13.40
N GLN A 68 -15.68 -16.50 13.93
CA GLN A 68 -14.98 -16.91 15.14
C GLN A 68 -14.66 -18.41 15.09
N LEU A 69 -13.61 -18.81 15.80
CA LEU A 69 -13.24 -20.21 15.96
C LEU A 69 -13.07 -20.56 17.44
N PRO A 70 -13.45 -21.77 17.87
CA PRO A 70 -13.15 -22.22 19.23
C PRO A 70 -11.63 -22.38 19.43
N PRO A 71 -11.11 -22.24 20.67
CA PRO A 71 -9.67 -22.19 20.95
C PRO A 71 -8.90 -23.43 20.46
N GLU A 72 -9.50 -24.61 20.57
CA GLU A 72 -8.88 -25.88 20.12
C GLU A 72 -8.61 -25.90 18.62
N THR A 73 -9.56 -25.41 17.83
CA THR A 73 -9.43 -25.29 16.38
C THR A 73 -8.49 -24.15 16.00
N ALA A 74 -8.55 -23.04 16.74
CA ALA A 74 -7.71 -21.87 16.51
C ALA A 74 -6.22 -22.21 16.54
N ALA A 75 -5.75 -22.97 17.54
CA ALA A 75 -4.34 -23.34 17.66
C ALA A 75 -3.81 -24.06 16.39
N ASN A 76 -4.61 -24.97 15.83
CA ASN A 76 -4.25 -25.69 14.60
C ASN A 76 -4.27 -24.78 13.37
N VAL A 77 -5.22 -23.85 13.28
CA VAL A 77 -5.30 -22.86 12.19
C VAL A 77 -4.10 -21.91 12.21
N LEU A 78 -3.74 -21.38 13.39
CA LEU A 78 -2.58 -20.49 13.53
C LEU A 78 -1.27 -21.21 13.17
N ALA A 79 -1.12 -22.47 13.56
CA ALA A 79 0.03 -23.29 13.18
C ALA A 79 0.17 -23.46 11.65
N ARG A 80 -0.94 -23.63 10.93
CA ARG A 80 -0.93 -23.71 9.46
C ARG A 80 -0.59 -22.38 8.80
N ILE A 81 -1.03 -21.26 9.38
CA ILE A 81 -0.67 -19.93 8.88
C ILE A 81 0.83 -19.67 9.10
N LYS A 82 1.36 -19.98 10.29
CA LYS A 82 2.81 -19.87 10.58
C LYS A 82 3.64 -20.74 9.63
N LEU A 83 3.21 -21.97 9.38
CA LEU A 83 3.82 -22.85 8.38
C LEU A 83 3.82 -22.21 6.98
N ALA A 84 2.67 -21.66 6.56
CA ALA A 84 2.54 -20.99 5.27
C ALA A 84 3.39 -19.73 5.14
N ALA A 85 3.68 -19.06 6.26
CA ALA A 85 4.51 -17.87 6.32
C ALA A 85 6.01 -18.15 6.50
N GLY A 86 6.41 -19.43 6.65
CA GLY A 86 7.79 -19.83 6.92
C GLY A 86 8.28 -19.55 8.34
N MET A 87 7.36 -19.48 9.31
CA MET A 87 7.65 -19.16 10.71
C MET A 87 7.85 -20.41 11.58
N HIS A 88 8.50 -20.24 12.73
CA HIS A 88 8.66 -21.28 13.75
C HIS A 88 7.35 -21.52 14.49
N ILE A 89 6.73 -22.68 14.27
CA ILE A 89 5.41 -23.04 14.83
C ILE A 89 5.48 -23.19 16.37
N ASP A 90 6.61 -23.70 16.85
CA ASP A 90 6.92 -23.99 18.25
C ASP A 90 7.26 -22.74 19.06
N GLU A 91 7.87 -21.72 18.45
CA GLU A 91 8.12 -20.45 19.13
C GLU A 91 6.84 -19.60 19.20
N ARG A 92 6.36 -19.31 20.41
CA ARG A 92 5.10 -18.60 20.67
C ARG A 92 5.26 -17.40 21.63
N ARG A 93 6.49 -17.08 22.01
CA ARG A 93 6.85 -16.06 23.02
C ARG A 93 7.51 -14.84 22.39
N GLU A 94 7.90 -14.94 21.13
CA GLU A 94 8.52 -13.85 20.38
C GLU A 94 7.67 -13.46 19.16
N PRO A 95 7.64 -12.17 18.79
CA PRO A 95 7.07 -11.72 17.53
C PRO A 95 7.74 -12.41 16.33
N GLN A 96 6.96 -12.72 15.30
CA GLN A 96 7.47 -13.29 14.06
C GLN A 96 6.81 -12.62 12.85
N ASP A 97 7.60 -12.35 11.82
CA ASP A 97 7.14 -11.82 10.54
C ASP A 97 7.50 -12.77 9.40
N GLY A 98 6.64 -12.83 8.39
CA GLY A 98 6.78 -13.77 7.29
C GLY A 98 5.92 -13.40 6.10
N ARG A 99 5.99 -14.20 5.05
CA ARG A 99 5.26 -13.98 3.81
C ARG A 99 4.52 -15.25 3.41
N VAL A 100 3.24 -15.11 3.14
CA VAL A 100 2.38 -16.18 2.61
C VAL A 100 2.19 -15.91 1.12
N ASP A 101 2.54 -16.86 0.26
CA ASP A 101 2.19 -16.78 -1.16
C ASP A 101 0.91 -17.56 -1.43
N MET A 102 0.09 -17.07 -2.34
CA MET A 102 -1.19 -17.69 -2.65
C MET A 102 -1.58 -17.47 -4.10
N GLU A 103 -2.46 -18.33 -4.60
CA GLU A 103 -3.11 -18.13 -5.88
C GLU A 103 -4.62 -18.19 -5.70
N TYR A 104 -5.30 -17.24 -6.32
CA TYR A 104 -6.75 -17.13 -6.32
C TYR A 104 -7.21 -16.91 -7.75
N GLU A 105 -7.98 -17.87 -8.27
CA GLU A 105 -8.36 -17.97 -9.68
C GLU A 105 -7.12 -17.97 -10.59
N THR A 106 -6.88 -16.92 -11.37
CA THR A 106 -5.69 -16.74 -12.20
C THR A 106 -4.66 -15.79 -11.60
N ARG A 107 -4.96 -15.20 -10.44
CA ARG A 107 -4.16 -14.17 -9.80
C ARG A 107 -3.15 -14.80 -8.83
N LYS A 108 -1.89 -14.37 -8.97
CA LYS A 108 -0.82 -14.66 -8.00
C LYS A 108 -0.76 -13.52 -7.00
N LEU A 109 -0.95 -13.85 -5.73
CA LEU A 109 -1.05 -12.90 -4.62
C LEU A 109 -0.03 -13.27 -3.55
N SER A 110 0.21 -12.35 -2.63
CA SER A 110 0.95 -12.66 -1.41
C SER A 110 0.35 -11.91 -0.24
N ALA A 111 0.70 -12.29 0.99
CA ALA A 111 0.37 -11.54 2.17
C ALA A 111 1.58 -11.43 3.10
N ARG A 112 1.78 -10.24 3.69
CA ARG A 112 2.70 -10.09 4.82
C ARG A 112 1.98 -10.58 6.06
N CYS A 113 2.57 -11.54 6.75
CA CYS A 113 2.03 -12.14 7.97
C CYS A 113 2.86 -11.66 9.15
N SER A 114 2.21 -11.10 10.17
CA SER A 114 2.83 -10.73 11.43
C SER A 114 2.11 -11.43 12.56
N VAL A 115 2.86 -12.04 13.47
CA VAL A 115 2.39 -12.79 14.62
C VAL A 115 3.00 -12.20 15.87
N ILE A 116 2.17 -11.87 16.86
CA ILE A 116 2.65 -11.42 18.17
C ILE A 116 2.07 -12.28 19.30
N PRO A 117 2.86 -12.60 20.33
CA PRO A 117 2.32 -13.19 21.56
C PRO A 117 1.38 -12.19 22.26
N SER A 118 0.29 -12.69 22.82
CA SER A 118 -0.63 -11.92 23.66
C SER A 118 -1.18 -12.78 24.80
N LEU A 119 -1.89 -12.15 25.74
CA LEU A 119 -2.38 -12.82 26.96
C LEU A 119 -3.18 -14.10 26.68
N ASN A 120 -4.04 -14.10 25.66
CA ASN A 120 -4.95 -15.20 25.35
C ASN A 120 -4.45 -16.09 24.18
N GLY A 121 -3.22 -15.89 23.71
CA GLY A 121 -2.65 -16.62 22.57
C GLY A 121 -1.97 -15.71 21.55
N GLU A 122 -1.63 -16.25 20.39
CA GLU A 122 -0.99 -15.48 19.31
C GLU A 122 -2.02 -14.66 18.52
N LYS A 123 -1.76 -13.35 18.38
CA LYS A 123 -2.51 -12.49 17.46
C LYS A 123 -1.82 -12.52 16.11
N VAL A 124 -2.58 -12.76 15.05
CA VAL A 124 -2.07 -12.79 13.68
C VAL A 124 -2.73 -11.70 12.85
N VAL A 125 -1.93 -10.98 12.07
CA VAL A 125 -2.39 -10.02 11.07
C VAL A 125 -1.76 -10.38 9.73
N LEU A 126 -2.59 -10.49 8.70
CA LEU A 126 -2.15 -10.70 7.33
C LEU A 126 -2.56 -9.52 6.47
N ARG A 127 -1.61 -8.82 5.87
CA ARG A 127 -1.88 -7.78 4.87
C ARG A 127 -1.82 -8.38 3.48
N ILE A 128 -2.94 -8.41 2.77
CA ILE A 128 -3.03 -8.96 1.42
C ILE A 128 -2.42 -7.97 0.44
N LEU A 129 -1.52 -8.47 -0.40
CA LEU A 129 -0.86 -7.76 -1.47
C LEU A 129 -1.33 -8.35 -2.81
N ASP A 130 -2.06 -7.53 -3.55
CA ASP A 130 -2.51 -7.84 -4.90
C ASP A 130 -1.77 -6.98 -5.93
N PRO A 131 -0.79 -7.56 -6.65
CA PRO A 131 -0.08 -6.85 -7.70
C PRO A 131 -1.00 -6.31 -8.79
N ALA A 132 -2.12 -6.98 -9.08
CA ALA A 132 -3.04 -6.56 -10.13
C ALA A 132 -3.81 -5.30 -9.73
N ALA A 133 -4.39 -5.25 -8.52
CA ALA A 133 -5.08 -4.05 -8.01
C ALA A 133 -4.17 -2.83 -7.86
N MET A 134 -2.86 -3.04 -7.65
CA MET A 134 -1.90 -1.93 -7.54
C MET A 134 -1.41 -1.40 -8.89
N ARG A 135 -1.62 -2.14 -10.00
CA ARG A 135 -1.32 -1.66 -11.36
C ARG A 135 -2.47 -0.80 -11.85
N VAL A 136 -2.41 0.47 -11.51
CA VAL A 136 -3.42 1.46 -11.92
C VAL A 136 -2.81 2.42 -12.94
N ASP A 137 -3.50 2.63 -14.06
CA ASP A 137 -3.15 3.67 -15.01
C ASP A 137 -3.31 5.04 -14.36
N LEU A 138 -2.43 5.98 -14.66
CA LEU A 138 -2.49 7.33 -14.09
C LEU A 138 -3.88 7.99 -14.31
N ALA A 139 -4.47 7.78 -15.49
CA ALA A 139 -5.80 8.27 -15.85
C ALA A 139 -6.96 7.65 -15.03
N LYS A 140 -6.73 6.51 -14.37
CA LYS A 140 -7.74 5.80 -13.55
C LYS A 140 -7.62 6.08 -12.05
N LEU A 141 -6.67 6.92 -11.63
CA LEU A 141 -6.47 7.26 -10.21
C LEU A 141 -7.54 8.21 -9.64
N GLY A 142 -8.50 8.65 -10.46
CA GLY A 142 -9.59 9.53 -10.01
C GLY A 142 -9.20 11.00 -9.86
N MET A 143 -8.07 11.41 -10.44
CA MET A 143 -7.69 12.83 -10.52
C MET A 143 -8.67 13.59 -11.42
N SER A 144 -8.95 14.85 -11.10
CA SER A 144 -9.59 15.75 -12.07
C SER A 144 -8.68 15.94 -13.29
N LEU A 145 -9.27 16.26 -14.45
CA LEU A 145 -8.51 16.49 -15.68
C LEU A 145 -7.41 17.54 -15.48
N GLU A 146 -7.73 18.64 -14.81
CA GLU A 146 -6.78 19.71 -14.52
C GLU A 146 -5.57 19.22 -13.69
N VAL A 147 -5.82 18.43 -12.64
CA VAL A 147 -4.75 17.90 -11.78
C VAL A 147 -3.90 16.89 -12.55
N MET A 148 -4.55 16.03 -13.34
CA MET A 148 -3.89 15.02 -14.16
C MET A 148 -2.98 15.64 -15.23
N GLU A 149 -3.43 16.71 -15.89
CA GLU A 149 -2.64 17.44 -16.89
C GLU A 149 -1.43 18.13 -16.25
N LYS A 150 -1.63 18.81 -15.10
CA LYS A 150 -0.52 19.43 -14.36
C LYS A 150 0.51 18.39 -13.90
N TRP A 151 0.06 17.26 -13.38
CA TRP A 151 0.96 16.18 -12.95
C TRP A 151 1.68 15.52 -14.13
N SER A 152 0.97 15.24 -15.22
CA SER A 152 1.56 14.69 -16.45
C SER A 152 2.64 15.61 -17.01
N LYS A 153 2.37 16.92 -17.06
CA LYS A 153 3.38 17.92 -17.46
C LYS A 153 4.57 17.96 -16.50
N ALA A 154 4.34 17.82 -15.20
CA ALA A 154 5.42 17.77 -14.21
C ALA A 154 6.32 16.54 -14.41
N LEU A 155 5.76 15.38 -14.81
CA LEU A 155 6.51 14.17 -15.17
C LEU A 155 7.40 14.33 -16.41
N GLU A 156 7.11 15.28 -17.30
CA GLU A 156 7.95 15.57 -18.48
C GLU A 156 9.21 16.37 -18.12
N SER A 157 9.33 16.83 -16.87
CA SER A 157 10.51 17.59 -16.43
C SER A 157 11.78 16.75 -16.54
N PRO A 158 12.89 17.33 -17.05
CA PRO A 158 14.14 16.59 -17.23
C PRO A 158 14.80 16.24 -15.88
N TYR A 159 14.62 17.09 -14.87
CA TYR A 159 15.14 16.91 -13.52
C TYR A 159 14.28 17.65 -12.51
N GLY A 160 14.55 17.43 -11.23
CA GLY A 160 13.84 18.06 -10.13
C GLY A 160 13.12 17.05 -9.23
N MET A 161 12.36 17.55 -8.26
CA MET A 161 11.62 16.74 -7.29
C MET A 161 10.12 16.82 -7.51
N LEU A 162 9.49 15.65 -7.59
CA LEU A 162 8.05 15.45 -7.64
C LEU A 162 7.63 14.72 -6.36
N LEU A 163 6.81 15.38 -5.54
CA LEU A 163 6.44 14.87 -4.24
C LEU A 163 4.95 14.54 -4.19
N VAL A 164 4.61 13.32 -3.75
CA VAL A 164 3.24 12.96 -3.38
C VAL A 164 3.16 12.88 -1.86
N THR A 165 2.25 13.64 -1.25
CA THR A 165 2.13 13.74 0.21
C THR A 165 0.76 13.28 0.71
N GLY A 166 0.72 12.84 1.97
CA GLY A 166 -0.48 12.42 2.67
C GLY A 166 -0.21 11.36 3.74
N PRO A 167 -1.21 11.02 4.57
CA PRO A 167 -1.09 10.03 5.62
C PRO A 167 -0.90 8.63 5.03
N THR A 168 -0.69 7.67 5.91
CA THR A 168 -0.70 6.26 5.53
C THR A 168 -2.04 5.88 4.90
N GLY A 169 -2.01 5.08 3.83
CA GLY A 169 -3.23 4.66 3.13
C GLY A 169 -3.85 5.71 2.20
N SER A 170 -3.18 6.83 1.91
CA SER A 170 -3.71 7.83 0.97
C SER A 170 -3.43 7.52 -0.52
N GLY A 171 -2.85 6.36 -0.85
CA GLY A 171 -2.58 5.94 -2.23
C GLY A 171 -1.32 6.54 -2.87
N LYS A 172 -0.38 7.09 -2.09
CA LYS A 172 0.85 7.73 -2.62
C LYS A 172 1.67 6.80 -3.50
N THR A 173 1.94 5.59 -3.02
CA THR A 173 2.71 4.58 -3.75
C THR A 173 2.04 4.21 -5.07
N SER A 174 0.70 4.11 -5.10
CA SER A 174 -0.06 3.86 -6.33
C SER A 174 0.15 4.98 -7.36
N THR A 175 0.13 6.24 -6.93
CA THR A 175 0.40 7.38 -7.81
C THR A 175 1.84 7.41 -8.31
N LEU A 176 2.82 7.11 -7.45
CA LEU A 176 4.22 7.03 -7.87
C LEU A 176 4.42 5.90 -8.89
N TYR A 177 3.88 4.71 -8.63
CA TYR A 177 3.99 3.58 -9.53
C TYR A 177 3.28 3.82 -10.87
N ALA A 178 2.09 4.42 -10.87
CA ALA A 178 1.41 4.84 -12.09
C ALA A 178 2.23 5.87 -12.88
N SER A 179 2.92 6.76 -12.19
CA SER A 179 3.83 7.73 -12.80
C SER A 179 5.02 7.04 -13.48
N LEU A 180 5.64 6.04 -12.83
CA LEU A 180 6.71 5.23 -13.42
C LEU A 180 6.29 4.42 -14.67
N GLN A 181 4.99 4.15 -14.84
CA GLN A 181 4.46 3.51 -16.05
C GLN A 181 4.39 4.45 -17.26
N ASN A 182 4.39 5.76 -17.04
CA ASN A 182 4.35 6.75 -18.13
C ASN A 182 5.74 7.08 -18.70
N PHE A 183 6.82 6.61 -18.06
CA PHE A 183 8.17 6.83 -18.56
C PHE A 183 8.56 5.82 -19.64
N ASP A 184 9.22 6.31 -20.71
CA ASP A 184 9.87 5.45 -21.71
C ASP A 184 11.09 4.75 -21.10
N ARG A 185 10.86 3.54 -20.60
CA ARG A 185 11.86 2.72 -19.90
C ARG A 185 12.92 2.12 -20.82
N ARG A 186 12.79 2.29 -22.14
CA ARG A 186 13.84 1.87 -23.10
C ARG A 186 14.93 2.92 -23.22
N ARG A 187 14.60 4.18 -22.88
CA ARG A 187 15.49 5.33 -22.99
C ARG A 187 15.92 5.88 -21.65
N ARG A 188 15.17 5.58 -20.58
CA ARG A 188 15.45 6.05 -19.22
C ARG A 188 15.79 4.89 -18.30
N ASN A 189 16.91 5.01 -17.61
CA ASN A 189 17.28 4.17 -16.49
C ASN A 189 16.49 4.59 -15.25
N ILE A 190 15.61 3.71 -14.77
CA ILE A 190 14.72 3.96 -13.64
C ILE A 190 15.15 3.07 -12.48
N VAL A 191 15.47 3.70 -11.35
CA VAL A 191 15.86 3.02 -10.11
C VAL A 191 14.92 3.40 -8.97
N THR A 192 14.55 2.43 -8.12
CA THR A 192 13.67 2.66 -6.97
C THR A 192 14.27 2.12 -5.68
N VAL A 193 14.08 2.82 -4.58
CA VAL A 193 14.36 2.32 -3.22
C VAL A 193 13.10 2.37 -2.39
N GLU A 194 12.71 1.25 -1.79
CA GLU A 194 11.37 1.06 -1.21
C GLU A 194 11.42 0.25 0.09
N ASP A 195 10.52 0.57 1.04
CA ASP A 195 10.40 -0.14 2.32
C ASP A 195 8.94 -0.55 2.61
N PRO A 196 8.50 -1.72 2.12
CA PRO A 196 9.17 -2.60 1.15
C PRO A 196 8.59 -2.43 -0.27
N ILE A 197 9.03 -3.26 -1.21
CA ILE A 197 8.48 -3.28 -2.57
C ILE A 197 7.07 -3.87 -2.54
N GLU A 198 6.10 -3.18 -3.13
CA GLU A 198 4.69 -3.60 -3.13
C GLU A 198 4.38 -4.56 -4.30
N TYR A 199 4.93 -4.29 -5.49
CA TYR A 199 4.95 -5.27 -6.59
C TYR A 199 6.15 -5.08 -7.52
N GLU A 200 6.43 -6.14 -8.28
CA GLU A 200 7.50 -6.16 -9.28
C GLU A 200 7.01 -5.61 -10.63
N PHE A 201 7.71 -4.59 -11.15
CA PHE A 201 7.54 -4.16 -12.53
C PHE A 201 8.04 -5.25 -13.48
N ALA A 202 7.25 -5.56 -14.50
CA ALA A 202 7.61 -6.63 -15.44
C ALA A 202 8.92 -6.35 -16.20
N ASP A 203 9.17 -5.09 -16.53
CA ASP A 203 10.29 -4.69 -17.39
C ASP A 203 10.91 -3.35 -16.95
N SER A 204 12.23 -3.29 -17.04
CA SER A 204 13.07 -2.07 -17.09
C SER A 204 12.88 -1.07 -15.94
N VAL A 205 12.67 -1.57 -14.71
CA VAL A 205 12.77 -0.78 -13.48
C VAL A 205 13.61 -1.56 -12.47
N THR A 206 14.70 -0.97 -12.01
CA THR A 206 15.55 -1.60 -10.98
C THR A 206 14.98 -1.25 -9.60
N GLN A 207 14.40 -2.24 -8.92
CA GLN A 207 13.81 -2.03 -7.59
C GLN A 207 14.72 -2.57 -6.49
N VAL A 208 15.05 -1.74 -5.51
CA VAL A 208 15.84 -2.11 -4.34
C VAL A 208 14.97 -1.99 -3.09
N GLN A 209 14.82 -3.11 -2.37
CA GLN A 209 14.16 -3.10 -1.09
C GLN A 209 15.14 -2.70 0.02
N VAL A 210 14.69 -1.84 0.93
CA VAL A 210 15.42 -1.50 2.15
C VAL A 210 15.61 -2.76 3.01
N THR A 211 16.79 -2.86 3.60
CA THR A 211 17.14 -3.90 4.59
C THR A 211 17.91 -3.26 5.73
N GLU A 212 18.09 -3.99 6.84
CA GLU A 212 18.93 -3.52 7.97
C GLU A 212 20.33 -3.07 7.54
N LYS A 213 20.90 -3.72 6.50
CA LYS A 213 22.25 -3.41 5.99
C LYS A 213 22.27 -2.35 4.89
N MET A 214 21.11 -2.04 4.29
CA MET A 214 20.94 -1.15 3.15
C MET A 214 19.70 -0.26 3.36
N GLY A 215 19.84 0.75 4.22
CA GLY A 215 18.85 1.81 4.41
C GLY A 215 18.75 2.79 3.25
N PHE A 216 17.72 3.63 3.25
CA PHE A 216 17.45 4.64 2.21
C PHE A 216 18.69 5.47 1.80
N PRO A 217 19.40 6.18 2.71
CA PRO A 217 20.55 7.01 2.32
C PRO A 217 21.65 6.24 1.59
N LYS A 218 21.93 5.01 2.03
CA LYS A 218 23.00 4.18 1.45
C LYS A 218 22.67 3.74 0.02
N VAL A 219 21.42 3.35 -0.21
CA VAL A 219 20.95 2.96 -1.55
C VAL A 219 20.91 4.19 -2.47
N MET A 220 20.37 5.31 -2.00
CA MET A 220 20.29 6.55 -2.79
C MET A 220 21.66 7.06 -3.24
N ARG A 221 22.67 7.06 -2.36
CA ARG A 221 24.06 7.38 -2.75
C ARG A 221 24.64 6.43 -3.77
N THR A 222 24.19 5.18 -3.77
CA THR A 222 24.65 4.18 -4.74
C THR A 222 24.03 4.45 -6.10
N PHE A 223 22.74 4.82 -6.14
CA PHE A 223 22.06 5.21 -7.38
C PHE A 223 22.75 6.36 -8.11
N LEU A 224 23.33 7.34 -7.42
CA LEU A 224 24.10 8.42 -8.06
C LEU A 224 25.32 7.92 -8.88
N ARG A 225 25.74 6.66 -8.72
CA ARG A 225 26.80 6.00 -9.52
C ARG A 225 26.25 4.91 -10.44
N GLN A 226 24.95 4.88 -10.65
CA GLN A 226 24.27 3.91 -11.53
C GLN A 226 23.73 4.56 -12.80
N ASP A 227 24.10 5.82 -13.09
CA ASP A 227 23.62 6.57 -14.24
C ASP A 227 22.07 6.58 -14.37
N PRO A 228 21.32 6.95 -13.30
CA PRO A 228 19.87 6.92 -13.34
C PRO A 228 19.32 8.18 -14.03
N ASP A 229 18.28 8.06 -14.85
CA ASP A 229 17.52 9.22 -15.32
C ASP A 229 16.42 9.58 -14.31
N VAL A 230 15.82 8.56 -13.70
CA VAL A 230 14.71 8.70 -12.75
C VAL A 230 15.00 7.91 -11.50
N MET A 231 14.87 8.56 -10.35
CA MET A 231 14.99 7.95 -9.03
C MET A 231 13.65 8.01 -8.32
N MET A 232 13.11 6.86 -7.90
CA MET A 232 11.95 6.81 -7.01
C MET A 232 12.39 6.43 -5.60
N VAL A 233 12.08 7.27 -4.62
CA VAL A 233 12.38 7.04 -3.21
C VAL A 233 11.05 6.87 -2.50
N GLY A 234 10.75 5.66 -2.02
CA GLY A 234 9.45 5.30 -1.47
C GLY A 234 8.93 6.30 -0.43
N GLU A 235 9.83 6.81 0.41
CA GLU A 235 9.56 7.90 1.35
C GLU A 235 10.86 8.56 1.81
N ILE A 236 10.78 9.84 2.17
CA ILE A 236 11.86 10.55 2.86
C ILE A 236 11.43 10.75 4.32
N ARG A 237 12.13 10.13 5.26
CA ARG A 237 11.83 10.25 6.70
C ARG A 237 12.84 11.11 7.44
N ASP A 238 14.02 11.30 6.87
CA ASP A 238 15.18 11.85 7.54
C ASP A 238 15.89 12.93 6.68
N PRO A 239 16.65 13.85 7.32
CA PRO A 239 17.40 14.90 6.64
C PRO A 239 18.43 14.41 5.62
N GLU A 240 19.06 13.26 5.86
CA GLU A 240 20.14 12.73 5.01
C GLU A 240 19.57 12.26 3.66
N SER A 241 18.46 11.52 3.69
CA SER A 241 17.71 11.13 2.49
C SER A 241 17.20 12.36 1.72
N LEU A 242 16.73 13.40 2.42
CA LEU A 242 16.29 14.64 1.78
C LEU A 242 17.45 15.36 1.06
N ASP A 243 18.59 15.52 1.74
CA ASP A 243 19.77 16.14 1.15
C ASP A 243 20.23 15.40 -0.11
N ILE A 244 20.30 14.07 -0.07
CA ILE A 244 20.67 13.26 -1.24
C ILE A 244 19.65 13.43 -2.39
N ALA A 245 18.35 13.51 -2.09
CA ALA A 245 17.31 13.74 -3.11
C ALA A 245 17.45 15.12 -3.76
N ILE A 246 17.72 16.16 -2.97
CA ILE A 246 17.96 17.52 -3.46
C ILE A 246 19.22 17.55 -4.35
N GLN A 247 20.33 16.93 -3.90
CA GLN A 247 21.55 16.86 -4.69
C GLN A 247 21.33 16.10 -6.01
N ALA A 248 20.63 14.96 -5.97
CA ALA A 248 20.28 14.20 -7.17
C ALA A 248 19.49 15.05 -8.16
N ALA A 249 18.51 15.81 -7.67
CA ALA A 249 17.69 16.70 -8.49
C ALA A 249 18.52 17.85 -9.10
N LEU A 250 19.43 18.45 -8.33
CA LEU A 250 20.34 19.50 -8.83
C LEU A 250 21.32 18.99 -9.89
N THR A 251 21.74 17.74 -9.80
CA THR A 251 22.66 17.13 -10.76
C THR A 251 21.95 16.56 -12.00
N GLY A 252 20.68 16.92 -12.23
CA GLY A 252 19.98 16.60 -13.47
C GLY A 252 19.15 15.32 -13.44
N HIS A 253 18.82 14.77 -12.27
CA HIS A 253 17.95 13.60 -12.15
C HIS A 253 16.51 14.00 -11.81
N LEU A 254 15.52 13.25 -12.29
CA LEU A 254 14.13 13.39 -11.85
C LEU A 254 13.89 12.49 -10.64
N VAL A 255 13.55 13.09 -9.49
CA VAL A 255 13.33 12.38 -8.23
C VAL A 255 11.85 12.38 -7.88
N LEU A 256 11.26 11.18 -7.80
CA LEU A 256 9.89 10.97 -7.34
C LEU A 256 9.92 10.46 -5.90
N THR A 257 9.17 11.08 -4.99
CA THR A 257 9.17 10.64 -3.59
C THR A 257 7.89 10.94 -2.84
N THR A 258 7.81 10.49 -1.59
CA THR A 258 6.72 10.80 -0.68
C THR A 258 7.19 11.46 0.61
N LEU A 259 6.31 12.30 1.14
CA LEU A 259 6.40 12.86 2.49
C LEU A 259 5.06 12.65 3.21
N HIS A 260 5.10 12.72 4.54
CA HIS A 260 3.93 12.58 5.39
C HIS A 260 3.50 13.96 5.93
N THR A 261 2.89 14.78 5.08
CA THR A 261 2.28 16.07 5.46
C THR A 261 0.79 16.09 5.11
N ASN A 262 0.05 17.02 5.72
CA ASN A 262 -1.40 17.02 5.52
C ASN A 262 -1.82 17.70 4.22
N ASN A 263 -1.06 18.69 3.76
CA ASN A 263 -1.31 19.43 2.52
C ASN A 263 -0.01 19.71 1.76
N ALA A 264 -0.14 20.24 0.54
CA ALA A 264 0.99 20.47 -0.35
C ALA A 264 1.96 21.53 0.21
N VAL A 265 1.45 22.60 0.81
CA VAL A 265 2.26 23.73 1.31
C VAL A 265 3.10 23.34 2.52
N GLU A 266 2.53 22.60 3.48
CA GLU A 266 3.24 22.07 4.65
C GLU A 266 4.46 21.22 4.28
N THR A 267 4.45 20.60 3.10
CA THR A 267 5.58 19.82 2.59
C THR A 267 6.86 20.67 2.48
N VAL A 268 6.72 21.95 2.11
CA VAL A 268 7.85 22.88 2.03
C VAL A 268 8.41 23.16 3.42
N GLY A 269 7.54 23.49 4.38
CA GLY A 269 7.94 23.67 5.78
C GLY A 269 8.60 22.42 6.35
N ARG A 270 8.06 21.23 6.04
CA ARG A 270 8.65 19.96 6.47
C ARG A 270 10.04 19.72 5.91
N MET A 271 10.34 20.15 4.68
CA MET A 271 11.69 20.11 4.14
C MET A 271 12.63 21.04 4.91
N PHE A 272 12.17 22.24 5.31
CA PHE A 272 12.95 23.15 6.14
C PHE A 272 13.20 22.60 7.55
N ASP A 273 12.21 21.96 8.16
CA ASP A 273 12.35 21.26 9.45
C ASP A 273 13.39 20.12 9.38
N MET A 274 13.59 19.55 8.19
CA MET A 274 14.64 18.58 7.89
C MET A 274 15.96 19.24 7.47
N ASN A 275 16.16 20.52 7.80
CA ASN A 275 17.34 21.33 7.53
C ASN A 275 17.66 21.55 6.03
N ALA A 276 16.66 21.44 5.14
CA ALA A 276 16.88 21.83 3.75
C ALA A 276 16.93 23.36 3.62
N GLU A 277 17.95 23.86 2.94
CA GLU A 277 18.09 25.29 2.67
C GLU A 277 16.95 25.78 1.73
N PRO A 278 16.26 26.89 2.05
CA PRO A 278 15.11 27.35 1.27
C PRO A 278 15.38 27.55 -0.22
N TYR A 279 16.58 28.06 -0.56
CA TYR A 279 16.95 28.29 -1.95
C TYR A 279 17.13 26.97 -2.73
N LEU A 280 17.59 25.90 -2.07
CA LEU A 280 17.73 24.58 -2.68
C LEU A 280 16.36 23.97 -2.96
N VAL A 281 15.46 24.01 -1.97
CA VAL A 281 14.08 23.52 -2.12
C VAL A 281 13.38 24.24 -3.26
N SER A 282 13.51 25.56 -3.33
CA SER A 282 12.94 26.37 -4.42
C SER A 282 13.54 26.04 -5.79
N ALA A 283 14.82 25.64 -5.85
CA ALA A 283 15.49 25.35 -7.10
C ALA A 283 15.09 23.98 -7.68
N VAL A 284 14.80 22.99 -6.83
CA VAL A 284 14.55 21.61 -7.28
C VAL A 284 13.09 21.20 -7.29
N THR A 285 12.21 21.87 -6.55
CA THR A 285 10.81 21.43 -6.44
C THR A 285 10.03 21.72 -7.72
N VAL A 286 9.60 20.67 -8.41
CA VAL A 286 8.79 20.77 -9.65
C VAL A 286 7.30 20.76 -9.32
N ALA A 287 6.86 19.80 -8.50
CA ALA A 287 5.46 19.70 -8.09
C ALA A 287 5.30 18.98 -6.75
N ILE A 288 4.28 19.40 -5.99
CA ILE A 288 3.83 18.74 -4.76
C ILE A 288 2.34 18.45 -4.88
N MET A 289 1.96 17.17 -4.79
CA MET A 289 0.58 16.70 -4.82
C MET A 289 0.18 16.17 -3.43
N ALA A 290 -0.81 16.80 -2.79
CA ALA A 290 -1.41 16.26 -1.59
C ALA A 290 -2.59 15.34 -1.93
N GLN A 291 -2.56 14.12 -1.41
CA GLN A 291 -3.50 13.07 -1.76
C GLN A 291 -4.23 12.51 -0.54
N ARG A 292 -5.51 12.18 -0.74
CA ARG A 292 -6.36 11.41 0.17
C ARG A 292 -7.20 10.45 -0.67
N LEU A 293 -7.61 9.34 -0.06
CA LEU A 293 -8.61 8.44 -0.62
C LEU A 293 -9.92 8.64 0.14
N VAL A 294 -11.02 8.68 -0.61
CA VAL A 294 -12.38 8.74 -0.07
C VAL A 294 -13.13 7.51 -0.51
N ARG A 295 -14.02 7.02 0.35
CA ARG A 295 -14.90 5.90 0.00
C ARG A 295 -15.92 6.34 -1.04
N LEU A 296 -16.19 5.47 -2.00
CA LEU A 296 -17.23 5.70 -3.00
C LEU A 296 -18.57 5.14 -2.53
N ASN A 297 -19.65 5.82 -2.88
CA ASN A 297 -21.01 5.31 -2.63
C ASN A 297 -21.24 4.01 -3.41
N CYS A 298 -21.73 2.97 -2.73
CA CYS A 298 -22.04 1.69 -3.35
C CYS A 298 -23.04 1.87 -4.51
N PRO A 299 -22.72 1.42 -5.74
CA PRO A 299 -23.59 1.60 -6.90
C PRO A 299 -24.98 0.96 -6.76
N LYS A 300 -25.12 -0.07 -5.91
CA LYS A 300 -26.37 -0.82 -5.71
C LYS A 300 -27.35 -0.14 -4.75
N CYS A 301 -26.84 0.57 -3.73
CA CYS A 301 -27.65 1.11 -2.64
C CYS A 301 -27.48 2.62 -2.44
N ARG A 302 -26.88 3.32 -3.41
CA ARG A 302 -26.79 4.78 -3.34
C ARG A 302 -28.14 5.41 -3.66
N GLU A 303 -28.53 6.39 -2.87
CA GLU A 303 -29.76 7.16 -3.07
C GLU A 303 -29.46 8.67 -3.08
N PRO A 304 -30.34 9.49 -3.71
CA PRO A 304 -30.29 10.94 -3.58
C PRO A 304 -30.30 11.38 -2.12
N PHE A 305 -29.44 12.33 -1.79
CA PHE A 305 -29.31 12.94 -0.48
C PHE A 305 -29.38 14.45 -0.63
N THR A 306 -30.09 15.11 0.29
CA THR A 306 -30.05 16.57 0.41
C THR A 306 -29.19 16.89 1.63
N PRO A 307 -27.99 17.47 1.45
CA PRO A 307 -27.19 17.89 2.59
C PRO A 307 -27.91 18.95 3.41
N THR A 308 -27.64 18.95 4.71
CA THR A 308 -28.05 20.03 5.62
C THR A 308 -27.29 21.32 5.27
N ASP A 309 -27.82 22.48 5.67
CA ASP A 309 -27.14 23.77 5.45
C ASP A 309 -25.74 23.78 6.08
N ASP A 310 -25.58 23.15 7.25
CA ASP A 310 -24.28 23.01 7.93
C ASP A 310 -23.27 22.19 7.10
N GLU A 311 -23.70 21.07 6.51
CA GLU A 311 -22.86 20.27 5.61
C GLU A 311 -22.49 21.05 4.35
N PHE A 312 -23.44 21.82 3.81
CA PHE A 312 -23.23 22.66 2.63
C PHE A 312 -22.17 23.72 2.87
N VAL A 313 -22.29 24.43 4.00
CA VAL A 313 -21.33 25.45 4.45
C VAL A 313 -19.96 24.82 4.72
N SER A 314 -19.91 23.61 5.30
CA SER A 314 -18.65 22.91 5.57
C SER A 314 -17.86 22.54 4.31
N LEU A 315 -18.55 22.38 3.17
CA LEU A 315 -17.95 22.15 1.86
C LEU A 315 -17.53 23.45 1.16
N GLY A 316 -17.79 24.61 1.77
CA GLY A 316 -17.48 25.93 1.22
C GLY A 316 -18.54 26.48 0.27
N PHE A 317 -19.76 25.94 0.28
CA PHE A 317 -20.89 26.48 -0.49
C PHE A 317 -21.73 27.45 0.34
N GLU A 318 -22.43 28.36 -0.32
CA GLU A 318 -23.43 29.21 0.34
C GLU A 318 -24.75 28.45 0.58
N PRO A 319 -25.48 28.71 1.68
CA PRO A 319 -26.80 28.11 1.90
C PRO A 319 -27.74 28.34 0.72
N GLY A 320 -28.29 27.24 0.17
CA GLY A 320 -29.19 27.31 -0.99
C GLY A 320 -28.50 27.57 -2.34
N GLN A 321 -27.16 27.58 -2.41
CA GLN A 321 -26.44 27.66 -3.68
C GLN A 321 -26.84 26.48 -4.58
N LYS A 322 -27.27 26.77 -5.82
CA LYS A 322 -27.54 25.73 -6.81
C LYS A 322 -26.23 25.10 -7.25
N ILE A 323 -26.13 23.79 -7.09
CA ILE A 323 -24.98 23.00 -7.53
C ILE A 323 -25.41 22.15 -8.72
N ASP A 324 -24.58 22.12 -9.75
CA ASP A 324 -24.74 21.18 -10.86
C ASP A 324 -24.34 19.78 -10.40
N GLY A 325 -25.36 18.98 -10.05
CA GLY A 325 -25.17 17.59 -9.65
C GLY A 325 -26.25 17.12 -8.67
N THR A 326 -26.16 15.85 -8.28
CA THR A 326 -27.01 15.26 -7.24
C THR A 326 -26.11 14.64 -6.19
N PHE A 327 -26.24 15.08 -4.94
CA PHE A 327 -25.56 14.42 -3.83
C PHE A 327 -26.17 13.04 -3.62
N LEU A 328 -25.31 12.07 -3.35
CA LEU A 328 -25.69 10.69 -3.11
C LEU A 328 -25.13 10.22 -1.77
N ARG A 329 -25.85 9.32 -1.10
CA ARG A 329 -25.35 8.58 0.07
C ARG A 329 -25.62 7.09 -0.10
N GLY A 330 -24.74 6.24 0.42
CA GLY A 330 -25.02 4.81 0.53
C GLY A 330 -25.86 4.50 1.77
N ILE A 331 -26.98 3.78 1.61
CA ILE A 331 -27.81 3.33 2.75
C ILE A 331 -27.35 2.00 3.36
N GLY A 332 -26.40 1.31 2.72
CA GLY A 332 -25.95 -0.04 3.08
C GLY A 332 -26.76 -1.14 2.38
N CYS A 333 -26.08 -2.15 1.87
CA CYS A 333 -26.69 -3.37 1.32
C CYS A 333 -25.78 -4.57 1.56
N SER A 334 -26.37 -5.77 1.50
CA SER A 334 -25.68 -7.07 1.63
C SER A 334 -24.96 -7.50 0.36
#